data_AF-A0AAV9A3P9-F1
#
_entry.id   AF-A0AAV9A3P9-F1
#
_cell.length_a   1.000
_cell.length_b   1.000
_cell.length_c   1.000
_cell.angle_alpha   90.00
_cell.angle_beta   90.00
_cell.angle_gamma   90.00
#
_symmetry.space_group_name_H-M   'P 1'
#
loop_
_entity.id
_entity.type
_entity.pdbx_description
1 polymer ?
#
loop_
_entity_poly.entity_id
_entity_poly.type
_entity_poly.pdbx_seq_one_letter_code
_entity_poly.pdbx_strand_id
1 'polypeptide(L)'
;MEDKDFRMQLTNYSIAHSFDFEYVKNDKVRAWHGKEVACKDLHGDESLSFDNLRWYADAVMATNLGSYVELECTPYDHRFRRFFVCFGAYSLVLK
;
A
#
# COMPACT_ATOMS: atom_id res chain seq x y z
N MET A 1 -17.70 17.43 -24.91
CA MET A 1 -16.63 17.22 -25.90
C MET A 1 -16.77 15.78 -26.39
N GLU A 2 -17.04 15.55 -27.67
CA GLU A 2 -17.21 14.19 -28.22
C GLU A 2 -15.85 13.49 -28.35
N ASP A 3 -15.80 12.17 -28.12
CA ASP A 3 -14.61 11.31 -28.24
C ASP A 3 -13.90 11.43 -29.62
N LYS A 4 -14.66 11.79 -30.67
CA LYS A 4 -14.14 12.02 -32.04
C LYS A 4 -13.29 13.30 -32.14
N ASP A 5 -13.64 14.34 -31.38
CA ASP A 5 -12.97 15.64 -31.43
C ASP A 5 -11.58 15.56 -30.79
N PHE A 6 -11.47 14.87 -29.65
CA PHE A 6 -10.19 14.66 -28.97
C PHE A 6 -9.19 13.86 -29.81
N ARG A 7 -9.63 12.77 -30.46
CA ARG A 7 -8.74 11.97 -31.32
C ARG A 7 -8.20 12.78 -32.48
N MET A 8 -9.05 13.59 -33.12
CA MET A 8 -8.65 14.46 -34.23
C MET A 8 -7.57 15.46 -33.81
N GLN A 9 -7.75 16.11 -32.65
CA GLN A 9 -6.79 17.08 -32.12
C GLN A 9 -5.44 16.43 -31.80
N LEU A 10 -5.44 15.24 -31.18
CA LEU A 10 -4.22 14.52 -30.85
C LEU A 10 -3.46 14.05 -32.09
N THR A 11 -4.18 13.56 -33.12
CA THR A 11 -3.60 13.21 -34.41
C THR A 11 -2.91 14.41 -35.07
N ASN A 12 -3.57 15.57 -35.12
CA ASN A 12 -2.98 16.77 -35.69
C ASN A 12 -1.72 17.20 -34.94
N TYR A 13 -1.73 17.11 -33.61
CA TYR A 13 -0.58 17.44 -32.77
C TYR A 13 0.61 16.50 -33.02
N SER A 14 0.38 15.19 -33.15
CA SER A 14 1.45 14.22 -33.37
C SER A 14 2.11 14.36 -34.72
N ILE A 15 1.33 14.65 -35.76
CA ILE A 15 1.84 14.99 -37.10
C ILE A 15 2.72 16.24 -37.02
N ALA A 16 2.25 17.29 -36.34
CA ALA A 16 3.00 18.53 -36.20
C ALA A 16 4.33 18.36 -35.45
N HIS A 17 4.42 17.40 -34.53
CA HIS A 17 5.61 17.16 -33.71
C HIS A 17 6.38 15.89 -34.12
N SER A 18 6.01 15.25 -35.23
CA SER A 18 6.68 14.05 -35.79
C SER A 18 6.88 12.93 -34.77
N PHE A 19 5.85 12.60 -33.99
CA PHE A 19 5.85 11.41 -33.16
C PHE A 19 4.66 10.51 -33.50
N ASP A 20 4.91 9.21 -33.49
CA ASP A 20 3.88 8.20 -33.66
C ASP A 20 3.24 7.87 -32.31
N PHE A 21 1.94 7.63 -32.34
CA PHE A 21 1.21 7.14 -31.17
C PHE A 21 0.15 6.14 -31.60
N GLU A 22 -0.17 5.22 -30.70
CA GLU A 22 -1.30 4.32 -30.86
C GLU A 22 -2.40 4.71 -29.88
N TYR A 23 -3.63 4.86 -30.37
CA TYR A 23 -4.76 5.04 -29.48
C TYR A 23 -5.09 3.71 -28.80
N VAL A 24 -4.70 3.59 -27.54
CA VAL A 24 -5.14 2.50 -26.69
C VAL A 24 -6.34 2.98 -25.88
N LYS A 25 -7.53 2.47 -26.21
CA LYS A 25 -8.71 2.70 -25.37
C LYS A 25 -8.42 2.11 -23.99
N ASN A 26 -8.34 2.97 -22.99
CA ASN A 26 -8.26 2.51 -21.62
C ASN A 26 -9.66 2.05 -21.22
N ASP A 27 -9.88 0.73 -21.20
CA ASP A 27 -11.08 0.22 -20.57
C ASP A 27 -11.01 0.53 -19.06
N LYS A 28 -12.17 0.61 -18.41
CA LYS A 28 -12.25 0.98 -16.99
C LYS A 28 -11.41 0.05 -16.11
N VAL A 29 -11.21 -1.20 -16.55
CA VAL A 29 -10.48 -2.23 -15.83
C VAL A 29 -8.97 -1.94 -15.85
N ARG A 30 -8.41 -1.60 -17.00
CA ARG A 30 -6.99 -1.23 -17.15
C ARG A 30 -6.66 0.05 -16.39
N ALA A 31 -7.54 1.05 -16.41
CA ALA A 31 -7.38 2.27 -15.62
C ALA A 31 -7.41 1.98 -14.11
N TRP A 32 -8.38 1.18 -13.65
CA TRP A 32 -8.48 0.76 -12.26
C TRP A 32 -7.26 -0.06 -11.83
N HIS A 33 -6.84 -1.03 -12.64
CA HIS A 33 -5.71 -1.89 -12.31
C HIS A 33 -4.39 -1.09 -12.25
N GLY A 34 -4.16 -0.17 -13.18
CA GLY A 34 -3.00 0.71 -13.13
C GLY A 34 -2.96 1.57 -11.86
N LYS A 35 -4.12 2.06 -11.41
CA LYS A 35 -4.25 2.77 -10.12
C LYS A 35 -3.89 1.87 -8.94
N GLU A 36 -4.44 0.65 -8.89
CA GLU A 36 -4.16 -0.31 -7.81
C GLU A 36 -2.69 -0.70 -7.74
N VAL A 37 -2.04 -0.95 -8.88
CA VAL A 37 -0.61 -1.25 -8.95
C VAL A 37 0.22 -0.09 -8.44
N ALA A 38 -0.03 1.14 -8.92
CA ALA A 38 0.68 2.33 -8.45
C ALA A 38 0.47 2.58 -6.94
N CYS A 39 -0.75 2.39 -6.44
CA CYS A 39 -1.03 2.50 -5.00
C CYS A 39 -0.27 1.45 -4.19
N LYS A 40 -0.20 0.20 -4.66
CA LYS A 40 0.55 -0.88 -4.01
C LYS A 40 2.05 -0.61 -3.98
N ASP A 41 2.61 -0.06 -5.05
CA ASP A 41 4.03 0.29 -5.09
C ASP A 41 4.37 1.46 -4.15
N LEU A 42 3.48 2.45 -4.03
CA LEU A 42 3.68 3.62 -3.18
C LEU A 42 3.44 3.35 -1.70
N HIS A 43 2.38 2.61 -1.37
CA HIS A 43 1.91 2.40 0.01
C HIS A 43 2.29 1.02 0.57
N GLY A 44 2.87 0.15 -0.26
CA GLY A 44 3.04 -1.25 0.05
C GLY A 44 1.73 -2.03 -0.14
N ASP A 45 1.83 -3.34 0.06
CA ASP A 45 0.65 -4.20 0.03
C ASP A 45 -0.11 -4.10 1.35
N GLU A 46 -1.35 -3.62 1.32
CA GLU A 46 -2.22 -3.54 2.49
C GLU A 46 -2.36 -4.92 3.17
N SER A 47 -2.38 -6.01 2.38
CA SER A 47 -2.45 -7.36 2.95
C SER A 47 -1.18 -7.76 3.72
N LEU A 48 0.00 -7.29 3.30
CA LEU A 48 1.27 -7.55 3.98
C LEU A 48 1.52 -6.60 5.15
N SER A 49 0.89 -5.42 5.14
CA SER A 49 1.06 -4.42 6.20
C SER A 49 0.63 -4.95 7.57
N PHE A 50 -0.41 -5.79 7.61
CA PHE A 50 -0.88 -6.41 8.84
C PHE A 50 0.05 -7.55 9.31
N ASP A 51 0.56 -8.36 8.39
CA ASP A 51 1.49 -9.44 8.71
C ASP A 51 2.81 -8.90 9.30
N ASN A 52 3.26 -7.73 8.84
CA ASN A 52 4.41 -7.04 9.42
C ASN A 52 4.18 -6.64 10.89
N LEU A 53 2.96 -6.22 11.27
CA LEU A 53 2.64 -5.90 12.66
C LEU A 53 2.63 -7.14 13.54
N ARG A 54 2.10 -8.26 13.06
CA ARG A 54 2.17 -9.56 13.75
C ARG A 54 3.61 -9.98 13.98
N TRP A 55 4.43 -9.98 12.93
CA TRP A 55 5.84 -10.31 13.03
C TRP A 55 6.56 -9.41 14.04
N TYR A 56 6.31 -8.10 14.01
CA TYR A 56 6.94 -7.16 14.93
C TYR A 56 6.52 -7.42 16.39
N ALA A 57 5.25 -7.74 16.65
CA ALA A 57 4.77 -8.11 17.97
C ALA A 57 5.53 -9.33 18.53
N ASP A 58 5.63 -10.38 17.73
CA ASP A 58 6.36 -11.61 18.09
C ASP A 58 7.85 -11.31 18.33
N ALA A 59 8.46 -10.48 17.49
CA ALA A 59 9.86 -10.09 17.62
C ALA A 59 10.14 -9.31 18.91
N VAL A 60 9.27 -8.36 19.29
CA VAL A 60 9.42 -7.61 20.54
C VAL A 60 9.30 -8.54 21.76
N MET A 61 8.28 -9.40 21.78
CA MET A 61 8.06 -10.34 22.87
C MET A 61 9.21 -11.37 23.01
N ALA A 62 9.80 -11.78 21.89
CA ALA A 62 10.93 -12.72 21.87
C ALA A 62 12.26 -12.08 22.30
N THR A 63 12.48 -10.81 21.95
CA THR A 63 13.78 -10.14 22.18
C THR A 63 13.85 -9.40 23.52
N ASN A 64 12.71 -9.00 24.08
CA ASN A 64 12.65 -8.21 25.31
C ASN A 64 11.66 -8.84 26.31
N LEU A 65 12.10 -9.85 27.08
CA LEU A 65 11.40 -10.34 28.27
C LEU A 65 10.89 -9.18 29.13
N GLY A 66 9.66 -9.33 29.61
CA GLY A 66 8.96 -8.29 30.37
C GLY A 66 8.29 -7.21 29.51
N SER A 67 8.54 -7.19 28.20
CA SER A 67 7.72 -6.42 27.28
C SER A 67 6.36 -7.08 27.08
N TYR A 68 5.39 -6.26 26.70
CA TYR A 68 4.03 -6.66 26.40
C TYR A 68 3.58 -5.98 25.11
N VAL A 69 2.98 -6.76 24.21
CA VAL A 69 2.40 -6.27 22.96
C VAL A 69 0.98 -6.77 22.83
N GLU A 70 0.07 -5.90 22.43
CA GLU A 70 -1.33 -6.22 22.12
C GLU A 70 -1.69 -5.69 20.72
N LEU A 71 -2.15 -6.60 19.86
CA LEU A 71 -2.68 -6.29 18.53
C LEU A 71 -4.19 -6.54 18.53
N GLU A 72 -4.97 -5.47 18.64
CA GLU A 72 -6.43 -5.52 18.71
C GLU A 72 -7.05 -5.45 17.31
N CYS A 73 -7.94 -6.40 17.01
CA CYS A 73 -8.78 -6.40 15.82
C CYS A 73 -10.27 -6.43 16.18
N THR A 74 -11.12 -5.91 15.31
CA THR A 74 -12.57 -6.10 15.44
C THR A 74 -12.91 -7.59 15.33
N PRO A 75 -13.76 -8.14 16.22
CA PRO A 75 -14.02 -9.58 16.27
C PRO A 75 -14.69 -10.16 15.02
N TYR A 76 -15.40 -9.34 14.25
CA TYR A 76 -16.30 -9.79 13.19
C TYR A 76 -15.72 -9.65 11.78
N ASP A 77 -14.89 -8.63 11.53
CA ASP A 77 -14.29 -8.36 10.21
C ASP A 77 -12.76 -8.32 10.25
N HIS A 78 -12.16 -8.66 11.39
CA HIS A 78 -10.72 -8.72 11.63
C HIS A 78 -9.95 -7.44 11.28
N ARG A 79 -10.63 -6.29 11.19
CA ARG A 79 -9.97 -5.03 10.91
C ARG A 79 -9.12 -4.59 12.08
N PHE A 80 -7.97 -4.04 11.75
CA PHE A 80 -7.07 -3.42 12.72
C PHE A 80 -7.79 -2.34 13.54
N ARG A 81 -7.65 -2.38 14.87
CA ARG A 81 -8.14 -1.33 15.77
C ARG A 81 -7.01 -0.60 16.48
N ARG A 82 -6.07 -1.36 17.05
CA ARG A 82 -4.99 -0.80 17.86
C ARG A 82 -3.78 -1.71 17.89
N PHE A 83 -2.61 -1.09 17.95
CA PHE A 83 -1.36 -1.74 18.31
C PHE A 83 -0.80 -1.07 19.56
N PHE A 84 -0.70 -1.81 20.65
CA PHE A 84 -0.14 -1.34 21.92
C PHE A 84 1.17 -2.07 22.21
N VAL A 85 2.20 -1.30 22.59
CA VAL A 85 3.52 -1.84 22.94
C VAL A 85 3.95 -1.21 24.26
N CYS A 86 4.31 -2.06 25.22
CA CYS A 86 4.93 -1.68 26.48
C CYS A 86 6.28 -2.40 26.56
N PHE A 87 7.38 -1.65 26.59
CA PHE A 87 8.72 -2.24 26.70
C PHE A 87 9.06 -2.50 28.16
N GLY A 88 9.50 -3.73 28.44
CA GLY A 88 10.03 -4.10 29.75
C GLY A 88 11.36 -3.41 29.98
N ALA A 89 11.46 -2.59 31.02
CA ALA A 89 12.73 -2.04 31.45
C ALA A 89 13.50 -3.09 32.24
N TYR A 90 14.58 -3.63 31.67
CA TYR A 90 15.52 -4.42 32.45
C TYR A 90 16.41 -3.50 33.26
N SER A 91 16.42 -3.70 34.58
CA SER A 91 17.55 -3.25 35.39
C SER A 91 18.73 -4.16 35.07
N LEU A 92 19.72 -3.66 34.33
CA LEU A 92 21.04 -4.25 34.30
C LEU A 92 21.66 -4.04 35.69
N VAL A 93 21.31 -4.92 36.63
CA VAL A 93 22.14 -5.09 37.83
C VAL A 93 23.40 -5.78 37.33
N LEU A 94 24.39 -4.98 36.92
CA LEU A 94 25.74 -5.42 36.63
C LEU A 94 26.22 -6.19 37.87
N LYS A 95 26.39 -7.51 37.73
CA LYS A 95 27.08 -8.35 38.71
C LYS A 95 28.57 -8.20 38.56
#